data_AF-A0A9C9PN71-F1
#
_entry.id   AF-A0A9C9PN71-F1
#
_cell.length_a   1.000
_cell.length_b   1.000
_cell.length_c   1.000
_cell.angle_alpha   90.00
_cell.angle_beta   90.00
_cell.angle_gamma   90.00
#
_symmetry.space_group_name_H-M   'P 1'
#
loop_
_entity.id
_entity.type
_entity.pdbx_description
1 polymer ?
#
loop_
_entity_poly.entity_id
_entity_poly.type
_entity_poly.pdbx_seq_one_letter_code
_entity_poly.pdbx_strand_id
1 'polypeptide(L)'
;MSRKIRVSKYCLENIMSIEQKVEQFARQIIELHGFRFNEGFSCLIPDKEPFPSNEGLFLWGFSQKRMRFETKVEKFHTSTRMKRMEQMLKLTEKEYKKLFSSVEAYLKSLKKLGFEEIGKGVNLFGRTKVYNVQADAKFFENKLVLLKEFEELSLDNPILDFAAKHSYFEVKDRDKLAWDSIFGGGTTKPSTKPSTKPSTKPSTKPSTKPSTKPSTKPSTKPSTKPSTKKSTGKSTGPSRTKAAAATTAAATT
;
A
#
# COMPACT_ATOMS: atom_id res chain seq x y z
N MET A 1 28.69 -41.59 15.13
CA MET A 1 28.49 -40.65 14.00
C MET A 1 27.16 -39.92 14.17
N SER A 2 27.15 -38.79 14.89
CA SER A 2 25.95 -37.96 15.07
C SER A 2 25.70 -37.12 13.83
N ARG A 3 24.62 -37.41 13.08
CA ARG A 3 24.13 -36.52 12.03
C ARG A 3 23.46 -35.33 12.70
N LYS A 4 24.19 -34.21 12.80
CA LYS A 4 23.62 -32.89 13.05
C LYS A 4 22.53 -32.64 12.00
N ILE A 5 21.27 -32.64 12.42
CA ILE A 5 20.17 -32.12 11.62
C ILE A 5 20.44 -30.62 11.52
N ARG A 6 21.01 -30.20 10.38
CA ARG A 6 21.09 -28.80 10.00
C ARG A 6 19.68 -28.40 9.60
N VAL A 7 18.89 -27.98 10.58
CA VAL A 7 17.62 -27.28 10.30
C VAL A 7 18.01 -26.07 9.47
N SER A 8 17.61 -26.08 8.21
CA SER A 8 17.83 -24.97 7.29
C SER A 8 17.27 -23.71 7.94
N LYS A 9 18.07 -22.63 7.96
CA LYS A 9 17.68 -21.30 8.47
C LYS A 9 16.43 -20.74 7.76
N TYR A 10 15.98 -21.39 6.69
CA TYR A 10 14.77 -21.10 5.92
C TYR A 10 13.49 -21.83 6.38
N CYS A 11 13.57 -22.80 7.29
CA CYS A 11 12.39 -23.54 7.78
C CYS A 11 11.70 -22.90 9.00
N LEU A 12 12.11 -21.68 9.38
CA LEU A 12 11.46 -20.85 10.40
C LEU A 12 11.33 -19.41 9.87
N GLU A 13 10.96 -19.25 8.60
CA GLU A 13 10.16 -18.07 8.25
C GLU A 13 8.86 -18.20 9.06
N ASN A 14 8.86 -17.60 10.25
CA ASN A 14 7.64 -17.28 10.96
C ASN A 14 6.67 -16.72 9.92
N ILE A 15 5.56 -17.41 9.67
CA ILE A 15 4.50 -16.91 8.80
C ILE A 15 4.01 -15.62 9.46
N MET A 16 4.57 -14.48 9.05
CA MET A 16 4.25 -13.19 9.64
C MET A 16 2.74 -12.98 9.55
N SER A 17 2.14 -12.55 10.65
CA SER A 17 0.71 -12.21 10.64
C SER A 17 0.45 -11.07 9.66
N ILE A 18 -0.80 -10.90 9.21
CA ILE A 18 -1.15 -9.79 8.32
C ILE A 18 -0.79 -8.44 8.95
N GLU A 19 -1.01 -8.31 10.26
CA GLU A 19 -0.68 -7.12 11.02
C GLU A 19 0.83 -6.81 11.00
N GLN A 20 1.67 -7.84 11.16
CA GLN A 20 3.14 -7.67 11.08
C GLN A 20 3.60 -7.31 9.67
N LYS A 21 2.99 -7.88 8.63
CA LYS A 21 3.29 -7.54 7.23
C LYS A 21 2.93 -6.10 6.91
N VAL A 22 1.75 -5.65 7.32
CA VAL A 22 1.27 -4.27 7.13
C VAL A 22 2.14 -3.29 7.92
N GLU A 23 2.53 -3.65 9.15
CA GLU A 23 3.45 -2.87 9.96
C GLU A 23 4.83 -2.71 9.28
N GLN A 24 5.42 -3.81 8.81
CA GLN A 24 6.70 -3.79 8.09
C GLN A 24 6.60 -2.92 6.83
N PHE A 25 5.52 -3.07 6.08
CA PHE A 25 5.23 -2.24 4.92
C PHE A 25 5.14 -0.75 5.25
N ALA A 26 4.44 -0.38 6.32
CA ALA A 26 4.37 1.01 6.77
C ALA A 26 5.76 1.58 7.10
N ARG A 27 6.64 0.81 7.77
CA ARG A 27 8.02 1.23 8.05
C ARG A 27 8.81 1.45 6.78
N GLN A 28 8.70 0.52 5.83
CA GLN A 28 9.51 0.53 4.64
C GLN A 28 9.16 1.71 3.72
N ILE A 29 7.87 2.09 3.60
CA ILE A 29 7.50 3.33 2.89
C ILE A 29 8.19 4.53 3.54
N ILE A 30 8.10 4.65 4.86
CA ILE A 30 8.67 5.79 5.60
C ILE A 30 10.17 5.89 5.38
N GLU A 31 10.87 4.77 5.52
CA GLU A 31 12.32 4.69 5.37
C GLU A 31 12.76 4.92 3.92
N LEU A 32 12.15 4.23 2.96
CA LEU A 32 12.52 4.29 1.55
C LEU A 32 12.35 5.70 0.99
N HIS A 33 11.27 6.39 1.35
CA HIS A 33 10.95 7.71 0.82
C HIS A 33 11.48 8.86 1.67
N GLY A 34 12.16 8.56 2.78
CA GLY A 34 12.78 9.56 3.64
C GLY A 34 11.80 10.39 4.46
N PHE A 35 10.60 9.88 4.72
CA PHE A 35 9.66 10.50 5.66
C PHE A 35 10.20 10.40 7.11
N ARG A 36 9.87 11.35 7.99
CA ARG A 36 10.46 11.37 9.35
C ARG A 36 9.64 10.55 10.35
N PHE A 37 10.34 9.68 11.08
CA PHE A 37 9.84 8.88 12.20
C PHE A 37 10.04 9.64 13.52
N ASN A 38 9.22 10.64 13.86
CA ASN A 38 9.38 11.31 15.16
C ASN A 38 8.73 10.54 16.31
N GLU A 39 7.58 9.91 16.08
CA GLU A 39 6.83 9.19 17.11
C GLU A 39 6.12 8.00 16.47
N GLY A 40 6.81 6.86 16.40
CA GLY A 40 6.26 5.67 15.75
C GLY A 40 6.11 5.83 14.23
N PHE A 41 5.17 5.10 13.66
CA PHE A 41 5.03 4.85 12.20
C PHE A 41 4.27 5.97 11.50
N SER A 42 4.72 7.20 11.72
CA SER A 42 4.10 8.37 11.12
C SER A 42 4.79 8.71 9.80
N CYS A 43 4.03 8.71 8.71
CA CYS A 43 4.43 9.25 7.42
C CYS A 43 4.15 10.76 7.42
N LEU A 44 5.15 11.55 7.75
CA LEU A 44 5.06 13.01 7.82
C LEU A 44 6.28 13.70 7.22
N ILE A 45 6.06 14.93 6.78
CA ILE A 45 7.08 15.88 6.32
C ILE A 45 7.43 16.80 7.50
N PRO A 46 8.64 16.72 8.06
CA PRO A 46 9.01 17.51 9.24
C PRO A 46 9.18 18.98 8.91
N ASP A 47 8.89 19.82 9.90
CA ASP A 47 9.21 21.24 9.84
C ASP A 47 10.72 21.47 9.84
N LYS A 48 11.15 22.52 9.12
CA LYS A 48 12.55 22.99 9.11
C LYS A 48 12.80 23.83 10.36
N GLU A 49 14.02 23.78 10.89
CA GLU A 49 14.45 24.65 11.98
C GLU A 49 14.19 26.14 11.63
N PRO A 50 13.79 26.98 12.61
CA PRO A 50 13.76 26.74 14.08
C PRO A 50 12.42 26.23 14.62
N PHE A 51 11.42 25.95 13.77
CA PHE A 51 10.16 25.37 14.23
C PHE A 51 10.43 23.90 14.55
N PRO A 52 10.08 23.42 15.75
CA PRO A 52 10.64 22.23 16.38
C PRO A 52 10.63 20.97 15.52
N SER A 53 11.63 20.10 15.74
CA SER A 53 11.89 18.87 15.00
C SER A 53 10.71 17.89 14.95
N ASN A 54 9.77 17.99 15.89
CA ASN A 54 8.69 17.01 16.08
C ASN A 54 7.38 17.38 15.37
N GLU A 55 7.29 18.58 14.80
CA GLU A 55 6.11 19.05 14.09
C GLU A 55 6.25 18.87 12.57
N GLY A 56 5.12 18.73 11.86
CA GLY A 56 5.17 18.47 10.42
C GLY A 56 3.81 18.37 9.73
N LEU A 57 3.84 18.26 8.39
CA LEU A 57 2.67 17.95 7.58
C LEU A 57 2.46 16.42 7.59
N PHE A 58 1.38 15.97 8.22
CA PHE A 58 1.05 14.55 8.29
C PHE A 58 0.35 14.09 7.00
N LEU A 59 0.84 12.98 6.43
CA LEU A 59 0.17 12.30 5.32
C LEU A 59 -0.75 11.21 5.88
N TRP A 60 -0.17 10.31 6.68
CA TRP A 60 -0.86 9.27 7.43
C TRP A 60 0.06 8.73 8.54
N GLY A 61 -0.48 7.95 9.48
CA GLY A 61 0.30 7.19 10.44
C GLY A 61 -0.26 5.79 10.62
N PHE A 62 0.59 4.82 10.97
CA PHE A 62 0.18 3.48 11.34
C PHE A 62 0.18 3.34 12.87
N SER A 63 -0.98 3.01 13.45
CA SER A 63 -1.12 2.76 14.89
C SER A 63 -0.82 1.30 15.19
N GLN A 64 0.29 1.00 15.86
CA GLN A 64 0.56 -0.36 16.36
C GLN A 64 -0.45 -0.82 17.41
N LYS A 65 -1.06 0.09 18.17
CA LYS A 65 -2.05 -0.29 19.19
C LYS A 65 -3.36 -0.73 18.55
N ARG A 66 -3.76 -0.08 17.45
CA ARG A 66 -5.03 -0.34 16.75
C ARG A 66 -4.86 -1.18 15.49
N MET A 67 -3.60 -1.46 15.11
CA MET A 67 -3.18 -2.09 13.85
C MET A 67 -3.89 -1.50 12.64
N ARG A 68 -3.74 -0.19 12.40
CA ARG A 68 -4.42 0.49 11.29
C ARG A 68 -3.71 1.75 10.81
N PHE A 69 -3.90 2.08 9.54
CA PHE A 69 -3.53 3.39 8.99
C PHE A 69 -4.57 4.43 9.36
N GLU A 70 -4.15 5.66 9.64
CA GLU A 70 -5.01 6.81 9.92
C GLU A 70 -4.43 8.10 9.30
N THR A 71 -5.25 8.90 8.63
CA THR A 71 -4.86 10.27 8.27
C THR A 71 -5.05 11.24 9.45
N LYS A 72 -4.39 12.42 9.40
CA LYS A 72 -4.52 13.48 10.42
C LYS A 72 -4.80 14.87 9.80
N VAL A 73 -5.86 14.98 9.00
CA VAL A 73 -6.21 16.20 8.25
C VAL A 73 -6.70 17.35 9.14
N GLU A 74 -7.14 17.06 10.36
CA GLU A 74 -7.54 18.07 11.34
C GLU A 74 -6.39 19.02 11.70
N LYS A 75 -5.14 18.54 11.65
CA LYS A 75 -3.96 19.36 11.98
C LYS A 75 -3.55 20.30 10.84
N PHE A 76 -4.00 20.03 9.62
CA PHE A 76 -3.55 20.72 8.41
C PHE A 76 -3.98 22.20 8.37
N HIS A 77 -5.17 22.53 8.86
CA HIS A 77 -5.77 23.87 8.67
C HIS A 77 -5.87 24.69 9.96
N THR A 78 -5.17 24.29 11.02
CA THR A 78 -5.15 25.08 12.26
C THR A 78 -4.56 26.47 11.99
N SER A 79 -5.06 27.50 12.68
CA SER A 79 -4.53 28.86 12.53
C SER A 79 -3.04 28.94 12.82
N THR A 80 -2.58 28.20 13.83
CA THR A 80 -1.15 28.03 14.16
C THR A 80 -0.37 27.42 13.00
N ARG A 81 -0.86 26.34 12.38
CA ARG A 81 -0.21 25.72 11.21
C ARG A 81 -0.15 26.69 10.04
N MET A 82 -1.23 27.39 9.71
CA MET A 82 -1.25 28.36 8.60
C MET A 82 -0.23 29.49 8.81
N LYS A 83 -0.21 30.11 10.00
CA LYS A 83 0.79 31.15 10.35
C LYS A 83 2.21 30.63 10.26
N ARG A 84 2.46 29.39 10.67
CA ARG A 84 3.78 28.78 10.55
C ARG A 84 4.18 28.57 9.09
N MET A 85 3.28 28.06 8.25
CA MET A 85 3.54 27.91 6.81
C MET A 85 3.82 29.25 6.13
N GLU A 86 3.12 30.32 6.52
CA GLU A 86 3.40 31.68 6.07
C GLU A 86 4.80 32.14 6.51
N GLN A 87 5.20 31.90 7.76
CA GLN A 87 6.54 32.28 8.25
C GLN A 87 7.66 31.50 7.55
N MET A 88 7.49 30.18 7.38
CA MET A 88 8.48 29.26 6.84
C MET A 88 8.62 29.33 5.31
N LEU A 89 7.50 29.38 4.59
CA LEU A 89 7.47 29.31 3.13
C LEU A 89 7.09 30.63 2.46
N LYS A 90 6.81 31.68 3.24
CA LYS A 90 6.35 33.00 2.74
C LYS A 90 5.07 32.91 1.90
N LEU A 91 4.23 31.93 2.22
CA LEU A 91 2.98 31.68 1.52
C LEU A 91 1.82 32.49 2.07
N THR A 92 0.98 32.98 1.18
CA THR A 92 -0.28 33.59 1.58
C THR A 92 -1.30 32.53 1.97
N GLU A 93 -2.25 32.90 2.84
CA GLU A 93 -3.36 32.02 3.22
C GLU A 93 -4.15 31.52 1.99
N LYS A 94 -4.30 32.38 0.97
CA LYS A 94 -4.98 32.02 -0.29
C LYS A 94 -4.24 30.92 -1.05
N GLU A 95 -2.91 30.96 -1.09
CA GLU A 95 -2.11 29.93 -1.76
C GLU A 95 -2.15 28.62 -1.01
N TYR A 96 -2.03 28.65 0.32
CA TYR A 96 -2.17 27.46 1.15
C TYR A 96 -3.56 26.82 1.00
N LYS A 97 -4.62 27.64 0.93
CA LYS A 97 -6.00 27.21 0.69
C LYS A 97 -6.22 26.55 -0.68
N LYS A 98 -5.37 26.79 -1.70
CA LYS A 98 -5.52 26.12 -3.01
C LYS A 98 -5.26 24.61 -2.92
N LEU A 99 -4.47 24.16 -1.94
CA LEU A 99 -4.20 22.75 -1.70
C LEU A 99 -5.45 21.97 -1.27
N PHE A 100 -6.46 22.64 -0.71
CA PHE A 100 -7.67 22.03 -0.17
C PHE A 100 -8.39 21.12 -1.18
N SER A 101 -8.68 21.61 -2.38
CA SER A 101 -9.45 20.84 -3.37
C SER A 101 -8.75 19.55 -3.77
N SER A 102 -7.42 19.58 -3.84
CA SER A 102 -6.60 18.40 -4.13
C SER A 102 -6.59 17.42 -2.96
N VAL A 103 -6.50 17.91 -1.72
CA VAL A 103 -6.58 17.05 -0.52
C VAL A 103 -7.94 16.36 -0.42
N GLU A 104 -9.02 17.07 -0.73
CA GLU A 104 -10.36 16.46 -0.75
C GLU A 104 -10.47 15.34 -1.79
N ALA A 105 -9.92 15.56 -2.99
CA ALA A 105 -9.87 14.53 -4.04
C ALA A 105 -9.03 13.32 -3.61
N TYR A 106 -7.88 13.55 -2.97
CA TYR A 106 -7.03 12.50 -2.41
C TYR A 106 -7.76 11.65 -1.35
N LEU A 107 -8.45 12.29 -0.40
CA LEU A 107 -9.25 11.56 0.60
C LEU A 107 -10.39 10.76 -0.05
N LYS A 108 -11.01 11.29 -1.11
CA LYS A 108 -12.00 10.54 -1.90
C LYS A 108 -11.37 9.31 -2.57
N SER A 109 -10.14 9.39 -3.07
CA SER A 109 -9.41 8.24 -3.62
C SER A 109 -9.10 7.18 -2.57
N LEU A 110 -8.66 7.58 -1.37
CA LEU A 110 -8.48 6.63 -0.26
C LEU A 110 -9.77 5.91 0.12
N LYS A 111 -10.91 6.62 0.13
CA LYS A 111 -12.22 6.00 0.36
C LYS A 111 -12.59 5.00 -0.71
N LYS A 112 -12.31 5.29 -1.98
CA LYS A 112 -12.52 4.34 -3.08
C LYS A 112 -11.64 3.08 -2.94
N LEU A 113 -10.45 3.23 -2.36
CA LEU A 113 -9.57 2.10 -2.05
C LEU A 113 -10.09 1.23 -0.88
N GLY A 114 -11.06 1.73 -0.11
CA GLY A 114 -11.71 1.03 1.00
C GLY A 114 -11.42 1.60 2.38
N PHE A 115 -10.77 2.76 2.47
CA PHE A 115 -10.60 3.44 3.75
C PHE A 115 -11.92 4.04 4.25
N GLU A 116 -12.15 3.97 5.55
CA GLU A 116 -13.39 4.42 6.20
C GLU A 116 -13.20 5.75 6.92
N GLU A 117 -14.23 6.60 6.93
CA GLU A 117 -14.20 7.89 7.63
C GLU A 117 -14.23 7.71 9.16
N ILE A 118 -13.44 8.51 9.87
CA ILE A 118 -13.38 8.50 11.33
C ILE A 118 -13.39 9.89 11.97
N GLY A 119 -13.81 9.89 13.24
CA GLY A 119 -13.89 11.08 14.06
C GLY A 119 -15.11 11.94 13.73
N LYS A 120 -15.12 13.17 14.24
CA LYS A 120 -16.26 14.09 14.09
C LYS A 120 -16.29 14.80 12.74
N GLY A 121 -15.24 14.65 11.93
CA GLY A 121 -14.95 15.46 10.76
C GLY A 121 -14.60 16.90 11.13
N VAL A 122 -14.01 17.62 10.18
CA VAL A 122 -13.60 19.01 10.36
C VAL A 122 -14.02 19.84 9.16
N ASN A 123 -14.52 21.05 9.43
CA ASN A 123 -14.84 22.03 8.41
C ASN A 123 -13.55 22.69 7.93
N LEU A 124 -12.90 22.08 6.94
CA LEU A 124 -11.68 22.63 6.38
C LEU A 124 -11.97 23.99 5.75
N PHE A 125 -11.32 25.01 6.30
CA PHE A 125 -11.43 26.41 5.86
C PHE A 125 -12.87 26.94 5.76
N GLY A 126 -13.80 26.39 6.56
CA GLY A 126 -15.20 26.81 6.57
C GLY A 126 -15.99 26.48 5.30
N ARG A 127 -15.48 25.62 4.41
CA ARG A 127 -16.13 25.29 3.13
C ARG A 127 -16.87 23.97 3.16
N THR A 128 -16.15 22.91 3.47
CA THR A 128 -16.68 21.54 3.37
C THR A 128 -16.19 20.73 4.54
N LYS A 129 -17.07 19.89 5.06
CA LYS A 129 -16.74 18.94 6.10
C LYS A 129 -15.99 17.77 5.48
N VAL A 130 -14.76 17.56 5.92
CA VAL A 130 -13.97 16.37 5.55
C VAL A 130 -13.71 15.53 6.80
N TYR A 131 -13.29 14.30 6.59
CA TYR A 131 -13.03 13.36 7.65
C TYR A 131 -11.63 12.79 7.51
N ASN A 132 -11.04 12.43 8.64
CA ASN A 132 -9.92 11.50 8.58
C ASN A 132 -10.42 10.17 8.05
N VAL A 133 -9.54 9.43 7.42
CA VAL A 133 -9.84 8.09 6.93
C VAL A 133 -8.88 7.07 7.54
N GLN A 134 -9.34 5.84 7.70
CA GLN A 134 -8.56 4.74 8.26
C GLN A 134 -8.70 3.44 7.46
N ALA A 135 -7.74 2.55 7.61
CA ALA A 135 -7.85 1.15 7.16
C ALA A 135 -7.15 0.23 8.16
N ASP A 136 -7.89 -0.73 8.72
CA ASP A 136 -7.36 -1.74 9.64
C ASP A 136 -6.46 -2.72 8.89
N ALA A 137 -5.40 -3.22 9.51
CA ALA A 137 -4.46 -4.14 8.89
C ALA A 137 -5.15 -5.42 8.36
N LYS A 138 -6.19 -5.89 9.05
CA LYS A 138 -7.00 -7.04 8.64
C LYS A 138 -7.76 -6.82 7.32
N PHE A 139 -8.03 -5.56 6.95
CA PHE A 139 -8.61 -5.23 5.63
C PHE A 139 -7.76 -5.78 4.48
N PHE A 140 -6.43 -5.88 4.67
CA PHE A 140 -5.50 -6.30 3.64
C PHE A 140 -5.26 -7.82 3.59
N GLU A 141 -5.85 -8.62 4.48
CA GLU A 141 -5.54 -10.05 4.64
C GLU A 141 -5.70 -10.85 3.34
N ASN A 142 -6.76 -10.60 2.58
CA ASN A 142 -7.03 -11.24 1.29
C ASN A 142 -6.81 -10.30 0.09
N LYS A 143 -6.27 -9.10 0.34
CA LYS A 143 -6.16 -8.02 -0.65
C LYS A 143 -4.85 -7.26 -0.49
N LEU A 144 -3.75 -7.99 -0.28
CA LEU A 144 -2.44 -7.39 -0.05
C LEU A 144 -2.06 -6.40 -1.16
N VAL A 145 -2.44 -6.66 -2.43
CA VAL A 145 -2.18 -5.77 -3.57
C VAL A 145 -2.68 -4.33 -3.35
N LEU A 146 -3.71 -4.11 -2.52
CA LEU A 146 -4.19 -2.76 -2.19
C LEU A 146 -3.16 -1.95 -1.40
N LEU A 147 -2.19 -2.58 -0.74
CA LEU A 147 -1.07 -1.87 -0.14
C LEU A 147 -0.21 -1.20 -1.21
N LYS A 148 -0.01 -1.83 -2.36
CA LYS A 148 0.68 -1.21 -3.50
C LYS A 148 -0.05 0.04 -3.98
N GLU A 149 -1.36 -0.07 -4.21
CA GLU A 149 -2.20 1.06 -4.61
C GLU A 149 -2.20 2.17 -3.55
N PHE A 150 -2.19 1.81 -2.27
CA PHE A 150 -2.06 2.76 -1.17
C PHE A 150 -0.69 3.48 -1.15
N GLU A 151 0.40 2.78 -1.46
CA GLU A 151 1.73 3.37 -1.60
C GLU A 151 1.77 4.39 -2.74
N GLU A 152 1.26 4.01 -3.90
CA GLU A 152 1.15 4.89 -5.08
C GLU A 152 0.34 6.15 -4.73
N LEU A 153 -0.84 6.00 -4.10
CA LEU A 153 -1.62 7.14 -3.61
C LEU A 153 -0.85 7.98 -2.59
N SER A 154 -0.08 7.36 -1.69
CA SER A 154 0.74 8.07 -0.71
C SER A 154 1.81 8.94 -1.36
N LEU A 155 2.39 8.49 -2.48
CA LEU A 155 3.37 9.23 -3.28
C LEU A 155 2.73 10.31 -4.19
N ASP A 156 1.46 10.12 -4.55
CA ASP A 156 0.63 11.11 -5.26
C ASP A 156 -0.13 12.04 -4.29
N ASN A 157 0.29 12.07 -3.02
CA ASN A 157 -0.34 12.92 -2.02
C ASN A 157 -0.11 14.40 -2.37
N PRO A 158 -1.16 15.23 -2.47
CA PRO A 158 -1.02 16.62 -2.91
C PRO A 158 -0.23 17.48 -1.91
N ILE A 159 -0.18 17.10 -0.63
CA ILE A 159 0.65 17.76 0.38
C ILE A 159 2.13 17.54 0.05
N LEU A 160 2.48 16.37 -0.49
CA LEU A 160 3.83 16.02 -0.89
C LEU A 160 4.28 16.83 -2.10
N ASP A 161 3.45 16.91 -3.13
CA ASP A 161 3.72 17.74 -4.31
C ASP A 161 3.83 19.22 -3.96
N PHE A 162 2.97 19.69 -3.05
CA PHE A 162 3.07 21.04 -2.50
C PHE A 162 4.41 21.26 -1.79
N ALA A 163 4.84 20.33 -0.94
CA ALA A 163 6.11 20.45 -0.23
C ALA A 163 7.30 20.43 -1.20
N ALA A 164 7.28 19.56 -2.21
CA ALA A 164 8.30 19.50 -3.25
C ALA A 164 8.38 20.81 -4.05
N LYS A 165 7.23 21.36 -4.47
CA LYS A 165 7.15 22.62 -5.22
C LYS A 165 7.77 23.80 -4.48
N HIS A 166 7.67 23.82 -3.15
CA HIS A 166 8.22 24.88 -2.31
C HIS A 166 9.62 24.55 -1.76
N SER A 167 10.30 23.54 -2.33
CA SER A 167 11.60 23.04 -1.86
C SER A 167 11.60 22.76 -0.35
N TYR A 168 10.42 22.43 0.19
CA TYR A 168 10.21 22.20 1.60
C TYR A 168 10.64 20.78 1.98
N PHE A 169 10.40 19.83 1.09
CA PHE A 169 10.76 18.44 1.25
C PHE A 169 11.03 17.80 -0.10
N GLU A 170 11.97 16.86 -0.14
CA GLU A 170 12.29 16.05 -1.31
C GLU A 170 12.09 14.57 -0.97
N VAL A 171 11.32 13.88 -1.81
CA VAL A 171 11.02 12.45 -1.65
C VAL A 171 12.20 11.65 -2.14
N LYS A 172 12.70 10.74 -1.30
CA LYS A 172 13.75 9.79 -1.72
C LYS A 172 13.13 8.66 -2.54
N ASP A 173 13.90 8.15 -3.51
CA ASP A 173 13.55 6.94 -4.26
C ASP A 173 12.10 6.91 -4.78
N ARG A 174 11.57 8.05 -5.25
CA ARG A 174 10.16 8.20 -5.67
C ARG A 174 9.72 7.17 -6.72
N ASP A 175 10.65 6.68 -7.53
CA ASP A 175 10.41 5.70 -8.60
C ASP A 175 10.43 4.23 -8.14
N LYS A 176 10.73 3.97 -6.86
CA LYS A 176 10.78 2.62 -6.27
C LYS A 176 9.65 2.46 -5.28
N LEU A 177 9.04 1.27 -5.25
CA LEU A 177 8.00 0.94 -4.28
C LEU A 177 8.54 -0.01 -3.20
N ALA A 178 8.31 0.33 -1.94
CA ALA A 178 8.51 -0.52 -0.79
C ALA A 178 7.75 -1.85 -0.94
N TRP A 179 6.57 -1.81 -1.56
CA TRP A 179 5.82 -3.00 -1.94
C TRP A 179 6.66 -4.03 -2.68
N ASP A 180 7.42 -3.62 -3.70
CA ASP A 180 8.21 -4.55 -4.53
C ASP A 180 9.36 -5.19 -3.73
N SER A 181 9.93 -4.46 -2.76
CA SER A 181 10.96 -4.98 -1.87
C SER A 181 10.41 -6.03 -0.88
N ILE A 182 9.20 -5.81 -0.34
CA ILE A 182 8.62 -6.65 0.70
C ILE A 182 7.87 -7.85 0.12
N PHE A 183 7.17 -7.65 -0.99
CA PHE A 183 6.23 -8.62 -1.56
C PHE A 183 6.57 -9.04 -3.00
N GLY A 184 7.49 -8.34 -3.68
CA GLY A 184 7.83 -8.58 -5.08
C GLY A 184 8.62 -9.87 -5.36
N GLY A 185 9.03 -10.61 -4.32
CA GLY A 185 9.76 -11.88 -4.44
C GLY A 185 8.95 -13.09 -4.94
N GLY A 186 7.65 -12.95 -5.24
CA GLY A 186 6.80 -14.13 -5.48
C GLY A 186 5.54 -13.95 -6.33
N THR A 187 5.41 -12.88 -7.12
CA THR A 187 4.23 -12.71 -8.00
C THR A 187 4.67 -12.38 -9.42
N THR A 188 4.38 -13.30 -10.34
CA THR A 188 4.47 -13.13 -11.79
C THR A 188 3.88 -11.78 -12.22
N LYS A 189 4.76 -10.87 -12.65
CA LYS A 189 4.46 -9.64 -13.37
C LYS A 189 3.56 -9.91 -14.58
N PRO A 190 2.34 -9.35 -14.70
CA PRO A 190 1.81 -9.00 -16.00
C PRO A 190 2.51 -7.70 -16.41
N SER A 191 3.48 -7.82 -17.30
CA SER A 191 4.13 -6.67 -17.92
C SER A 191 3.18 -6.05 -18.92
N THR A 192 2.34 -5.10 -18.49
CA THR A 192 1.67 -4.18 -19.43
C THR A 192 2.15 -2.77 -19.15
N LYS A 193 3.25 -2.42 -19.80
CA LYS A 193 3.61 -1.03 -20.11
C LYS A 193 2.76 -0.62 -21.31
N PRO A 194 1.91 0.42 -21.25
CA PRO A 194 1.60 1.19 -22.44
C PRO A 194 2.63 2.31 -22.55
N SER A 195 3.69 2.06 -23.32
CA SER A 195 4.49 3.13 -23.90
C SER A 195 3.85 3.46 -25.23
N THR A 196 3.14 4.58 -25.31
CA THR A 196 3.00 5.33 -26.57
C THR A 196 2.48 6.73 -26.27
N LYS A 197 3.39 7.69 -26.43
CA LYS A 197 3.13 9.11 -26.72
C LYS A 197 2.12 9.23 -27.86
N PRO A 198 1.11 10.12 -27.81
CA PRO A 198 0.29 10.37 -29.00
C PRO A 198 1.09 11.23 -29.97
N SER A 199 1.57 10.62 -31.05
CA SER A 199 2.02 11.35 -32.23
C SER A 199 0.83 11.64 -33.13
N THR A 200 0.69 12.91 -33.46
CA THR A 200 -0.27 13.52 -34.37
C THR A 200 -0.34 12.86 -35.76
N LYS A 201 -1.59 12.62 -36.20
CA LYS A 201 -2.16 12.64 -37.58
C LYS A 201 -1.48 11.85 -38.72
N PRO A 202 -2.29 11.07 -39.45
CA PRO A 202 -2.43 11.25 -40.90
C PRO A 202 -3.93 11.29 -41.28
N SER A 203 -4.48 12.37 -41.82
CA SER A 203 -4.59 12.71 -43.25
C SER A 203 -4.88 11.54 -44.20
N THR A 204 -6.01 11.70 -44.89
CA THR A 204 -6.38 11.18 -46.24
C THR A 204 -6.77 9.70 -46.41
N LYS A 205 -8.04 9.55 -46.82
CA LYS A 205 -8.77 8.41 -47.38
C LYS A 205 -8.11 7.89 -48.69
N PRO A 206 -8.18 6.59 -48.96
CA PRO A 206 -8.94 6.10 -50.13
C PRO A 206 -9.78 4.86 -49.76
N SER A 207 -11.09 4.80 -50.04
CA SER A 207 -11.71 4.33 -51.29
C SER A 207 -11.19 2.97 -51.78
N THR A 208 -11.91 1.88 -51.46
CA THR A 208 -12.49 0.89 -52.40
C THR A 208 -12.91 -0.38 -51.63
N LYS A 209 -14.07 -0.94 -51.97
CA LYS A 209 -14.63 -2.22 -51.48
C LYS A 209 -14.42 -3.30 -52.58
N PRO A 210 -14.81 -4.56 -52.37
CA PRO A 210 -14.02 -5.70 -51.90
C PRO A 210 -13.82 -6.77 -52.99
N SER A 211 -12.98 -7.79 -52.77
CA SER A 211 -13.01 -8.99 -53.60
C SER A 211 -12.61 -10.26 -52.83
N THR A 212 -13.45 -11.29 -53.03
CA THR A 212 -13.16 -12.74 -53.06
C THR A 212 -12.90 -13.54 -51.77
N LYS A 213 -14.00 -14.20 -51.35
CA LYS A 213 -14.21 -15.64 -51.08
C LYS A 213 -13.32 -16.39 -50.05
N PRO A 214 -13.92 -17.02 -49.01
CA PRO A 214 -13.24 -17.96 -48.13
C PRO A 214 -13.22 -19.37 -48.73
N SER A 215 -12.05 -20.01 -48.75
CA SER A 215 -11.91 -21.42 -49.14
C SER A 215 -11.65 -22.30 -47.91
N THR A 216 -12.64 -23.15 -47.63
CA THR A 216 -12.53 -24.58 -47.28
C THR A 216 -11.70 -25.04 -46.06
N LYS A 217 -12.48 -25.43 -45.04
CA LYS A 217 -12.57 -26.76 -44.38
C LYS A 217 -11.41 -27.24 -43.46
N PRO A 218 -11.74 -27.67 -42.21
CA PRO A 218 -10.81 -28.21 -41.24
C PRO A 218 -10.52 -29.69 -41.51
N SER A 219 -9.26 -30.10 -41.33
CA SER A 219 -8.86 -31.51 -41.36
C SER A 219 -8.50 -32.01 -39.96
N THR A 220 -9.22 -33.05 -39.57
CA THR A 220 -8.79 -34.22 -38.76
C THR A 220 -8.54 -34.08 -37.25
N LYS A 221 -9.42 -34.78 -36.54
CA LYS A 221 -9.45 -35.19 -35.12
C LYS A 221 -8.49 -36.41 -34.90
N PRO A 222 -8.48 -37.09 -33.73
CA PRO A 222 -7.35 -37.26 -32.84
C PRO A 222 -6.73 -38.69 -32.86
N SER A 223 -5.51 -38.87 -32.35
CA SER A 223 -5.01 -40.20 -31.99
C SER A 223 -5.00 -40.40 -30.46
N THR A 224 -5.91 -41.26 -30.03
CA THR A 224 -5.80 -42.34 -29.01
C THR A 224 -4.37 -42.77 -28.64
N LYS A 225 -4.03 -43.36 -27.48
CA LYS A 225 -4.59 -43.70 -26.13
C LYS A 225 -3.37 -44.32 -25.36
N PRO A 226 -3.46 -45.10 -24.24
CA PRO A 226 -2.66 -44.90 -23.03
C PRO A 226 -1.74 -46.08 -22.65
N SER A 227 -0.94 -45.94 -21.59
CA SER A 227 -0.35 -47.08 -20.85
C SER A 227 -0.01 -46.59 -19.44
N THR A 228 -0.85 -46.84 -18.43
CA THR A 228 -0.82 -47.96 -17.46
C THR A 228 0.52 -48.20 -16.74
N LYS A 229 0.57 -47.87 -15.45
CA LYS A 229 0.89 -48.88 -14.41
C LYS A 229 0.37 -48.46 -13.04
N LYS A 230 -0.32 -49.40 -12.41
CA LYS A 230 -0.96 -49.37 -11.09
C LYS A 230 -0.30 -50.50 -10.29
N SER A 231 0.13 -50.23 -9.06
CA SER A 231 0.33 -51.24 -8.00
C SER A 231 0.53 -50.48 -6.68
N THR A 232 -0.51 -50.30 -5.85
CA THR A 232 -0.97 -51.19 -4.77
C THR A 232 -0.03 -51.27 -3.56
N GLY A 233 -0.51 -50.73 -2.44
CA GLY A 233 -0.03 -50.98 -1.08
C GLY A 233 -1.07 -50.47 -0.09
N LYS A 234 -1.91 -51.37 0.40
CA LYS A 234 -3.06 -51.13 1.29
C LYS A 234 -2.60 -51.15 2.75
N SER A 235 -3.23 -50.28 3.57
CA SER A 235 -3.84 -50.59 4.89
C SER A 235 -2.98 -51.14 6.03
N THR A 236 -2.97 -50.45 7.19
CA THR A 236 -3.72 -50.80 8.43
C THR A 236 -3.30 -49.89 9.59
N GLY A 237 -4.25 -49.25 10.29
CA GLY A 237 -4.07 -48.79 11.69
C GLY A 237 -4.18 -49.96 12.68
N PRO A 238 -4.46 -49.79 14.00
CA PRO A 238 -4.88 -48.57 14.72
C PRO A 238 -4.29 -48.44 16.17
N SER A 239 -4.90 -47.55 16.98
CA SER A 239 -5.07 -47.60 18.46
C SER A 239 -4.10 -46.74 19.31
N ARG A 240 -4.61 -45.66 19.94
CA ARG A 240 -4.99 -45.49 21.39
C ARG A 240 -3.77 -45.19 22.28
N THR A 241 -3.78 -44.29 23.26
CA THR A 241 -4.81 -43.89 24.24
C THR A 241 -4.33 -42.67 25.05
N LYS A 242 -5.28 -41.85 25.55
CA LYS A 242 -5.42 -41.19 26.88
C LYS A 242 -4.18 -40.55 27.56
N ALA A 243 -4.28 -39.52 28.40
CA ALA A 243 -5.32 -38.64 28.91
C ALA A 243 -4.66 -37.70 29.94
N ALA A 244 -5.38 -36.62 30.27
CA ALA A 244 -5.40 -35.93 31.57
C ALA A 244 -4.11 -35.24 32.03
N ALA A 245 -4.12 -34.15 32.79
CA ALA A 245 -5.12 -33.17 33.22
C ALA A 245 -4.33 -32.19 34.12
N ALA A 246 -4.90 -31.00 34.32
CA ALA A 246 -4.85 -30.26 35.59
C ALA A 246 -3.49 -29.70 36.08
N THR A 247 -3.36 -28.55 36.77
CA THR A 247 -4.22 -27.45 37.23
C THR A 247 -3.25 -26.43 37.91
N THR A 248 -3.63 -25.14 37.97
CA THR A 248 -3.23 -24.11 38.97
C THR A 248 -1.74 -23.71 39.08
N ALA A 249 -1.31 -22.57 39.62
CA ALA A 249 -1.85 -21.30 40.13
C ALA A 249 -0.62 -20.36 40.25
N ALA A 250 -0.73 -19.06 39.93
CA ALA A 250 -0.74 -17.93 40.86
C ALA A 250 0.43 -17.81 41.87
N ALA A 251 1.10 -16.65 41.82
CA ALA A 251 1.78 -15.86 42.87
C ALA A 251 3.01 -15.16 42.24
N THR A 252 3.06 -13.83 42.05
CA THR A 252 3.33 -12.80 43.08
C THR A 252 4.52 -13.24 43.96
N THR A 253 5.69 -12.61 43.90
CA THR A 253 6.01 -11.24 44.29
C THR A 253 7.42 -10.94 43.82
#